data_AF-A0A7C4C6F2-F1
#
_entry.id   AF-A0A7C4C6F2-F1
#
_cell.length_a   1.000
_cell.length_b   1.000
_cell.length_c   1.000
_cell.angle_alpha   90.00
_cell.angle_beta   90.00
_cell.angle_gamma   90.00
#
_symmetry.space_group_name_H-M   'P 1'
#
loop_
_entity.id
_entity.type
_entity.pdbx_description
1 polymer ?
#
loop_
_entity_poly.entity_id
_entity_poly.type
_entity_poly.pdbx_seq_one_letter_code
_entity_poly.pdbx_strand_id
1 'polypeptide(L)' 'VIEAIEYIGDKFVIGVQWHPEWMWDSEMIKIFKALIEAAKTK' A
#
# COMPACT_ATOMS: atom_id res chain seq x y z
N VAL A 1 -15.92 -2.75 10.27
CA VAL A 1 -14.67 -3.53 10.34
C VAL A 1 -13.55 -2.60 9.90
N ILE A 2 -12.35 -2.68 10.48
CA ILE A 2 -11.23 -1.85 10.04
C ILE A 2 -10.64 -2.50 8.79
N GLU A 3 -10.71 -1.80 7.66
CA GLU A 3 -10.30 -2.34 6.36
C GLU A 3 -8.85 -1.96 6.01
N ALA A 4 -8.34 -0.86 6.57
CA ALA A 4 -6.97 -0.41 6.37
C ALA A 4 -6.44 0.34 7.59
N ILE A 5 -5.12 0.26 7.78
CA ILE A 5 -4.34 1.03 8.75
C ILE A 5 -3.07 1.55 8.08
N GLU A 6 -2.60 2.72 8.51
CA GLU A 6 -1.33 3.29 8.05
C GLU A 6 -0.53 3.88 9.22
N TYR A 7 0.78 3.96 9.04
CA TYR A 7 1.67 4.68 9.95
C TYR A 7 1.88 6.11 9.46
N ILE A 8 1.66 7.09 10.34
CA ILE A 8 1.75 8.52 10.01
C ILE A 8 3.16 9.12 10.12
N GLY A 9 4.20 8.31 10.37
CA GLY A 9 5.59 8.78 10.44
C GLY A 9 6.34 8.69 9.11
N ASP A 10 7.66 8.90 9.14
CA ASP A 10 8.47 9.07 7.92
C ASP A 10 8.71 7.80 7.08
N LYS A 11 8.15 6.66 7.49
CA LYS A 11 8.29 5.37 6.80
C LYS A 11 6.99 4.99 6.14
N PHE A 12 7.06 4.48 4.92
CA PHE A 12 5.89 3.91 4.25
C PHE A 12 5.50 2.59 4.91
N VAL A 13 4.39 2.59 5.65
CA VAL A 13 3.79 1.39 6.26
C VAL A 13 2.28 1.48 6.13
N ILE A 14 1.70 0.53 5.41
CA ILE A 14 0.25 0.38 5.22
C ILE A 14 -0.11 -1.10 5.35
N GLY A 15 -1.26 -1.37 5.97
CA GLY A 15 -1.89 -2.69 6.01
C GLY A 15 -3.32 -2.58 5.52
N VAL A 16 -3.74 -3.47 4.63
CA VAL A 16 -5.11 -3.56 4.12
C VAL A 16 -5.64 -4.96 4.35
N GLN A 17 -6.94 -5.09 4.61
CA GLN A 17 -7.60 -6.36 4.89
C GLN A 17 -7.99 -7.10 3.60
N TRP A 18 -8.30 -6.35 2.54
CA TRP A 18 -8.62 -6.90 1.23
C TRP A 18 -7.36 -7.36 0.48
N HIS A 19 -7.55 -8.05 -0.64
CA HIS A 19 -6.49 -8.58 -1.52
C HIS A 19 -6.25 -7.66 -2.73
N PRO A 20 -5.49 -6.55 -2.61
CA PRO A 20 -5.22 -5.62 -3.72
C PRO A 20 -4.51 -6.29 -4.91
N GLU A 21 -3.82 -7.41 -4.67
CA GLU A 21 -3.15 -8.21 -5.70
C GLU A 21 -4.14 -8.86 -6.69
N TRP A 22 -5.39 -9.08 -6.29
CA TRP A 22 -6.44 -9.60 -7.19
C TRP A 22 -7.18 -8.49 -7.94
N MET A 23 -6.88 -7.23 -7.65
CA MET A 23 -7.56 -6.05 -8.21
C MET A 23 -6.58 -5.17 -9.01
N TRP A 24 -5.67 -5.80 -9.75
CA TRP A 24 -4.56 -5.13 -10.43
C TRP A 24 -4.97 -4.21 -11.58
N ASP A 25 -6.15 -4.42 -12.17
CA ASP A 25 -6.79 -3.57 -13.17
C ASP A 25 -7.56 -2.38 -12.56
N SER A 26 -7.52 -2.25 -11.23
CA SER A 26 -8.11 -1.15 -10.48
C SER A 26 -7.05 -0.19 -9.91
N GLU A 27 -7.53 0.84 -9.22
CA GLU A 27 -6.72 1.81 -8.49
C GLU A 27 -5.86 1.18 -7.37
N MET A 28 -6.18 -0.06 -6.96
CA MET A 28 -5.43 -0.78 -5.91
C MET A 28 -3.97 -1.05 -6.28
N ILE A 29 -3.64 -1.06 -7.58
CA ILE A 29 -2.26 -1.16 -8.05
C ILE A 29 -1.37 -0.02 -7.51
N LYS A 30 -1.96 1.12 -7.13
CA LYS A 30 -1.24 2.28 -6.59
C LYS A 30 -0.56 1.98 -5.25
N ILE A 31 -1.11 1.07 -4.43
CA ILE A 31 -0.51 0.65 -3.16
C ILE A 31 0.87 0.04 -3.40
N PHE A 32 0.97 -0.86 -4.40
CA PHE A 32 2.23 -1.49 -4.78
C PHE A 32 3.21 -0.50 -5.42
N LYS A 33 2.73 0.43 -6.26
CA LYS A 33 3.58 1.50 -6.81
C LYS A 33 4.18 2.36 -5.70
N ALA A 34 3.37 2.77 -4.71
CA ALA A 34 3.84 3.54 -3.57
C ALA A 34 4.87 2.77 -2.73
N LEU A 35 4.66 1.46 -2.51
CA LEU A 35 5.64 0.59 -1.86
C LEU A 35 6.98 0.56 -2.60
N ILE A 36 6.96 0.42 -3.93
CA ILE A 36 8.16 0.41 -4.77
C ILE A 36 8.88 1.77 -4.69
N GLU A 37 8.16 2.88 -4.81
CA GLU A 37 8.77 4.22 -4.71
C GLU A 37 9.42 4.44 -3.35
N ALA A 38 8.76 4.05 -2.25
CA ALA A 38 9.32 4.14 -0.92
C ALA A 38 10.57 3.26 -0.72
N ALA A 39 10.70 2.16 -1.48
CA ALA A 39 11.86 1.27 -1.42
C ALA A 39 13.05 1.73 -2.29
N LYS A 40 12.84 2.65 -3.25
CA LYS A 40 13.91 3.17 -4.11
C LYS A 40 14.90 4.08 -3.37
N THR A 41 14.48 4.69 -2.27
CA THR A 41 15.32 5.55 -1.44
C THR A 41 16.08 4.68 -0.44
N LYS A 42 17.22 4.15 -0.87
CA LYS A 42 18.17 3.43 -0.02
C LYS A 42 19.57 3.98 -0.20
#